data_AF-A0A0G0EX91-F1
#
_entry.id   AF-A0A0G0EX91-F1
#
_cell.length_a   1.000
_cell.length_b   1.000
_cell.length_c   1.000
_cell.angle_alpha   90.00
_cell.angle_beta   90.00
_cell.angle_gamma   90.00
#
_symmetry.space_group_name_H-M   'P 1'
#
loop_
_entity.id
_entity.type
_entity.pdbx_description
1 polymer ?
#
loop_
_entity_poly.entity_id
_entity_poly.type
_entity_poly.pdbx_seq_one_letter_code
_entity_poly.pdbx_strand_id
1 'polypeptide(L)'
;MKNEQKIISILQSIKIFIQDHWHLLLKSAAHNHLRIQQCKKDSELGGSCNLSFDSYSELKRYQKKVRLFTFSTSSTAISVLVVLIVFQIFFPGGKSLGATYTFVQSSWIGGATANSANHVSNQTGWNQYQSKDADVVIVNGGNDLQLAIPSVQNIQETVDGDFTGTQTGDGFYTDGTGKLYLKKPTSAACAAAEQCASGVCTGSVCQ
;
A
#
# COMPACT_ATOMS: atom_id res chain seq x y z
N MET A 1 6.30 -12.99 -41.53
CA MET A 1 7.26 -13.04 -42.65
C MET A 1 8.60 -12.33 -42.39
N LYS A 2 8.75 -10.98 -42.42
CA LYS A 2 10.08 -10.33 -42.24
C LYS A 2 10.73 -10.57 -40.86
N ASN A 3 9.94 -10.62 -39.78
CA ASN A 3 10.46 -10.83 -38.43
C ASN A 3 10.90 -12.28 -38.15
N GLU A 4 10.24 -13.27 -38.76
CA GLU A 4 10.58 -14.70 -38.59
C GLU A 4 11.89 -15.06 -39.29
N GLN A 5 12.11 -14.53 -40.51
CA GLN A 5 13.38 -14.71 -41.22
C GLN A 5 14.56 -14.07 -40.46
N LYS A 6 14.32 -12.94 -39.77
CA LYS A 6 15.32 -12.28 -38.91
C LYS A 6 15.64 -13.10 -37.66
N ILE A 7 14.65 -13.74 -37.03
CA ILE A 7 14.87 -14.61 -35.87
C ILE A 7 15.67 -15.86 -36.26
N ILE A 8 15.34 -16.47 -37.40
CA ILE A 8 16.05 -17.67 -37.89
C ILE A 8 17.52 -17.35 -38.19
N SER A 9 17.82 -16.20 -38.81
CA SER A 9 19.21 -15.80 -39.10
C SER A 9 19.99 -15.46 -37.82
N ILE A 10 19.35 -14.86 -36.82
CA ILE A 10 19.96 -14.63 -35.50
C ILE A 10 20.28 -15.94 -34.80
N LEU A 11 19.35 -16.90 -34.77
CA LEU A 11 19.58 -18.22 -34.16
C LEU A 11 20.70 -19.00 -34.84
N GLN A 12 20.79 -18.94 -36.17
CA GLN A 12 21.89 -19.54 -36.93
C GLN A 12 23.24 -18.90 -36.57
N SER A 13 23.29 -17.57 -36.48
CA SER A 13 24.50 -16.83 -36.09
C SER A 13 24.95 -17.17 -34.66
N ILE A 14 24.01 -17.26 -33.72
CA ILE A 14 24.26 -17.68 -32.33
C ILE A 14 24.79 -19.11 -32.27
N LYS A 15 24.19 -20.03 -33.04
CA LYS A 15 24.63 -21.44 -33.09
C LYS A 15 26.07 -21.55 -33.58
N ILE A 16 26.41 -20.84 -34.66
CA ILE A 16 27.77 -20.81 -35.22
C ILE A 16 28.74 -20.21 -34.19
N PHE A 17 28.37 -19.10 -33.56
CA PHE A 17 29.17 -18.45 -32.52
C PHE A 17 29.48 -19.39 -31.34
N ILE A 18 28.47 -20.09 -30.82
CA ILE A 18 28.62 -21.02 -29.70
C ILE A 18 29.50 -22.20 -30.10
N GLN A 19 29.25 -22.79 -31.28
CA GLN A 19 30.03 -23.91 -31.78
C GLN A 19 31.52 -23.52 -31.95
N ASP A 20 31.78 -22.34 -32.50
CA ASP A 20 33.15 -21.83 -32.66
C ASP A 20 33.84 -21.57 -31.32
N HIS A 21 33.15 -20.95 -30.37
CA HIS A 21 33.69 -20.75 -29.02
C HIS A 21 33.95 -22.07 -28.29
N TRP A 22 33.08 -23.06 -28.46
CA TRP A 22 33.25 -24.40 -27.88
C TRP A 22 34.50 -25.09 -28.42
N HIS A 23 34.72 -25.04 -29.74
CA HIS A 23 35.92 -25.56 -30.37
C HIS A 23 37.19 -24.83 -29.88
N LEU A 24 37.14 -23.51 -29.71
CA LEU A 24 38.25 -22.75 -29.13
C LEU A 24 38.55 -23.16 -27.69
N LEU A 25 37.53 -23.42 -26.87
CA LEU A 25 37.73 -23.83 -25.49
C LEU A 25 38.30 -25.24 -25.38
N LEU A 26 37.83 -26.21 -26.19
CA LEU A 26 38.15 -27.62 -25.96
C LEU A 26 39.14 -28.26 -26.94
N LYS A 27 39.24 -27.80 -28.20
CA LYS A 27 40.12 -28.42 -29.22
C LYS A 27 41.50 -27.75 -29.26
N SER A 28 42.51 -28.42 -29.82
CA SER A 28 43.86 -27.84 -29.91
C SER A 28 43.91 -26.68 -30.92
N ALA A 29 44.87 -25.77 -30.75
CA ALA A 29 45.08 -24.65 -31.67
C ALA A 29 45.36 -25.14 -33.12
N ALA A 30 46.05 -26.28 -33.27
CA ALA A 30 46.35 -26.86 -34.58
C ALA A 30 45.07 -27.30 -35.30
N HIS A 31 44.19 -28.00 -34.59
CA HIS A 31 42.91 -28.44 -35.13
C HIS A 31 42.00 -27.26 -35.49
N ASN A 32 41.96 -26.24 -34.62
CA ASN A 32 41.17 -25.03 -34.88
C ASN A 32 41.72 -24.19 -36.03
N HIS A 33 43.04 -24.13 -36.19
CA HIS A 33 43.67 -23.42 -37.31
C HIS A 33 43.32 -24.04 -38.65
N LEU A 34 43.43 -25.37 -38.78
CA LEU A 34 43.07 -26.09 -40.01
C LEU A 34 41.59 -25.90 -40.35
N ARG A 35 40.70 -25.97 -39.35
CA ARG A 35 39.27 -25.73 -39.52
C ARG A 35 38.96 -24.32 -40.01
N ILE A 36 39.62 -23.31 -39.45
CA ILE A 36 39.42 -21.89 -39.83
C ILE A 36 39.97 -21.63 -41.24
N GLN A 37 41.08 -22.26 -41.62
CA GLN A 37 41.60 -22.20 -42.98
C GLN A 37 40.65 -22.85 -44.00
N GLN A 38 40.07 -24.01 -43.67
CA GLN A 38 39.07 -24.66 -44.50
C GLN A 38 37.81 -23.80 -44.64
N CYS A 39 37.35 -23.22 -43.53
CA CYS A 39 36.22 -22.29 -43.52
C CYS A 39 36.50 -21.05 -44.38
N LYS A 40 37.72 -20.48 -44.34
CA LYS A 40 38.12 -19.34 -45.18
C LYS A 40 38.03 -19.68 -46.67
N LYS A 41 38.42 -20.90 -47.05
CA LYS A 41 38.29 -21.41 -48.43
C LYS A 41 36.83 -21.61 -48.84
N ASP A 42 35.99 -22.09 -47.93
CA ASP A 42 34.56 -22.31 -48.19
C ASP A 42 33.75 -20.99 -48.17
N SER A 43 34.27 -19.94 -47.51
CA SER A 43 33.65 -18.62 -47.47
C SER A 43 33.70 -17.88 -48.80
N GLU A 44 34.73 -18.14 -49.61
CA GLU A 44 34.82 -17.67 -51.01
C GLU A 44 33.69 -18.26 -51.89
N LEU A 45 33.04 -19.33 -51.44
CA LEU A 45 31.92 -20.03 -52.10
C LEU A 45 30.55 -19.72 -51.45
N GLY A 46 30.47 -18.75 -50.54
CA GLY A 46 29.23 -18.33 -49.86
C GLY A 46 29.03 -18.90 -48.45
N GLY A 47 30.03 -19.55 -47.87
CA GLY A 47 30.03 -19.95 -46.46
C GLY A 47 30.23 -18.76 -45.50
N SER A 48 29.65 -18.81 -44.30
CA SER A 48 29.88 -17.81 -43.25
C SER A 48 30.77 -18.38 -42.13
N CYS A 49 31.87 -17.68 -41.84
CA CYS A 49 32.77 -18.00 -40.74
C CYS A 49 32.79 -16.81 -39.79
N ASN A 50 32.57 -17.06 -38.50
CA ASN A 50 32.45 -15.98 -37.53
C ASN A 50 33.81 -15.49 -37.00
N LEU A 51 34.88 -16.27 -37.18
CA LEU A 51 36.22 -15.96 -36.69
C LEU A 51 37.26 -16.17 -37.79
N SER A 52 38.10 -15.16 -38.01
CA SER A 52 39.27 -15.22 -38.91
C SER A 52 40.53 -14.82 -38.14
N PHE A 53 41.64 -15.49 -38.45
CA PHE A 53 42.96 -15.17 -37.91
C PHE A 53 43.98 -15.28 -39.05
N ASP A 54 44.93 -14.36 -39.10
CA ASP A 54 45.94 -14.33 -40.17
C ASP A 54 47.13 -15.23 -39.88
N SER A 55 47.35 -15.59 -38.61
CA SER A 55 48.45 -16.46 -38.18
C SER A 55 48.05 -17.44 -37.09
N TYR A 56 48.65 -18.64 -37.12
CA TYR A 56 48.58 -19.63 -36.04
C TYR A 56 48.97 -19.05 -34.67
N SER A 57 49.95 -18.15 -34.64
CA SER A 57 50.46 -17.56 -33.41
C SER A 57 49.42 -16.66 -32.72
N GLU A 58 48.62 -15.94 -33.50
CA GLU A 58 47.52 -15.09 -33.02
C GLU A 58 46.37 -15.93 -32.48
N LEU A 59 45.97 -16.96 -33.23
CA LEU A 59 44.95 -17.92 -32.78
C LEU A 59 45.37 -18.54 -31.43
N LYS A 60 46.63 -18.97 -31.30
CA LYS A 60 47.14 -19.57 -30.07
C LYS A 60 47.12 -18.59 -28.89
N ARG A 61 47.48 -17.32 -29.12
CA ARG A 61 47.42 -16.27 -28.09
C ARG A 61 45.98 -15.96 -27.68
N TYR A 62 45.07 -15.84 -28.65
CA TYR A 62 43.66 -15.60 -28.42
C TYR A 62 43.03 -16.77 -27.63
N GLN A 63 43.26 -18.00 -28.07
CA GLN A 63 42.76 -19.20 -27.42
C GLN A 63 43.25 -19.32 -25.97
N LYS A 64 44.50 -18.94 -25.69
CA LYS A 64 45.04 -18.90 -24.31
C LYS A 64 44.29 -17.88 -23.44
N LYS A 65 44.02 -16.68 -23.97
CA LYS A 65 43.27 -15.63 -23.23
C LYS A 65 41.82 -16.04 -22.97
N VAL A 66 41.14 -16.56 -23.99
CA VAL A 66 39.74 -17.00 -23.90
C VAL A 66 39.61 -18.13 -22.89
N ARG A 67 40.46 -19.15 -22.94
CA ARG A 67 40.46 -20.23 -21.93
C ARG A 67 40.70 -19.70 -20.53
N LEU A 68 41.70 -18.85 -20.35
CA LEU A 68 42.01 -18.27 -19.05
C LEU A 68 40.79 -17.50 -18.49
N PHE A 69 40.15 -16.67 -19.32
CA PHE A 69 39.01 -15.88 -18.90
C PHE A 69 37.76 -16.74 -18.63
N THR A 70 37.44 -17.71 -19.50
CA THR A 70 36.27 -18.58 -19.33
C THR A 70 36.41 -19.48 -18.11
N PHE A 71 37.57 -20.09 -17.88
CA PHE A 71 37.79 -20.93 -16.70
C PHE A 71 37.89 -20.11 -15.40
N SER A 72 38.46 -18.91 -15.46
CA SER A 72 38.55 -18.02 -14.29
C SER A 72 37.18 -17.49 -13.87
N THR A 73 36.36 -17.01 -14.82
CA THR A 73 35.05 -16.40 -14.50
C THR A 73 33.97 -17.43 -14.17
N SER A 74 34.03 -18.63 -14.78
CA SER A 74 33.12 -19.73 -14.42
C SER A 74 33.37 -20.23 -12.99
N SER A 75 34.63 -20.33 -12.56
CA SER A 75 34.97 -20.75 -11.19
C SER A 75 34.44 -19.77 -10.14
N THR A 76 34.60 -18.46 -10.35
CA THR A 76 34.06 -17.45 -9.42
C THR A 76 32.53 -17.46 -9.38
N ALA A 77 31.87 -17.56 -10.53
CA ALA A 77 30.40 -17.58 -10.59
C ALA A 77 29.82 -18.81 -9.88
N ILE A 78 30.42 -20.00 -10.08
CA ILE A 78 30.01 -21.22 -9.39
C ILE A 78 30.25 -21.10 -7.88
N SER A 79 31.38 -20.53 -7.45
CA SER A 79 31.65 -20.35 -6.02
C SER A 79 30.62 -19.44 -5.33
N VAL A 80 30.22 -18.34 -5.98
CA VAL A 80 29.18 -17.44 -5.46
C VAL A 80 27.83 -18.15 -5.39
N LEU A 81 27.45 -18.91 -6.43
CA LEU A 81 26.21 -19.68 -6.45
C LEU A 81 26.16 -20.70 -5.29
N VAL A 82 27.26 -21.42 -5.06
CA VAL A 82 27.36 -22.39 -3.97
C VAL A 82 27.21 -21.70 -2.63
N VAL A 83 27.85 -20.55 -2.41
CA VAL A 83 27.72 -19.76 -1.18
C VAL A 83 26.26 -19.34 -0.95
N LEU A 84 25.54 -18.89 -1.99
CA LEU A 84 24.13 -18.50 -1.86
C LEU A 84 23.23 -19.69 -1.50
N ILE A 85 23.45 -20.86 -2.10
CA ILE A 85 22.67 -22.08 -1.78
C ILE A 85 22.96 -22.53 -0.35
N VAL A 86 24.22 -22.57 0.04
CA VAL A 86 24.64 -22.92 1.41
C VAL A 86 24.02 -21.94 2.40
N PHE A 87 24.09 -20.64 2.13
CA PHE A 87 23.50 -19.62 2.99
C PHE A 87 21.99 -19.82 3.17
N GLN A 88 21.25 -20.17 2.11
CA GLN A 88 19.82 -20.45 2.19
C GLN A 88 19.49 -21.72 2.98
N ILE A 89 20.37 -22.73 2.97
CA ILE A 89 20.20 -23.99 3.72
C ILE A 89 20.47 -23.79 5.21
N PHE A 90 21.54 -23.06 5.55
CA PHE A 90 21.96 -22.85 6.95
C PHE A 90 21.25 -21.67 7.62
N PHE A 91 20.82 -20.68 6.83
CA PHE A 91 20.03 -19.53 7.26
C PHE A 91 18.73 -19.48 6.45
N PRO A 92 17.84 -20.49 6.59
CA PRO A 92 16.53 -20.42 5.96
C PRO A 92 15.88 -19.16 6.49
N GLY A 93 15.64 -18.19 5.59
CA GLY A 93 15.12 -16.87 5.93
C GLY A 93 14.05 -17.01 7.00
N GLY A 94 14.28 -16.36 8.14
CA GLY A 94 13.38 -16.44 9.28
C GLY A 94 11.96 -16.25 8.79
N LYS A 95 11.05 -17.14 9.19
CA LYS A 95 9.66 -17.04 8.80
C LYS A 95 9.15 -15.70 9.33
N SER A 96 9.12 -14.68 8.48
CA SER A 96 8.37 -13.47 8.75
C SER A 96 6.91 -13.91 8.68
N LEU A 97 6.38 -14.30 9.83
CA LEU A 97 4.95 -14.35 10.04
C LEU A 97 4.51 -12.89 9.95
N GLY A 98 4.24 -12.43 8.72
CA GLY A 98 3.55 -11.15 8.53
C GLY A 98 2.30 -11.18 9.41
N ALA A 99 2.09 -10.14 10.22
CA ALA A 99 1.11 -10.12 11.31
C ALA A 99 -0.28 -10.58 10.86
N THR A 100 -0.55 -11.89 10.94
CA THR A 100 -1.85 -12.52 10.75
C THR A 100 -2.33 -13.05 12.09
N TYR A 101 -2.39 -12.17 13.08
CA TYR A 101 -3.08 -12.45 14.32
C TYR A 101 -4.51 -11.94 14.19
N THR A 102 -5.41 -12.79 13.68
CA THR A 102 -6.84 -12.50 13.72
C THR A 102 -7.31 -12.69 15.16
N PHE A 103 -7.32 -11.60 15.92
CA PHE A 103 -7.89 -11.58 17.25
C PHE A 103 -9.41 -11.51 17.17
N VAL A 104 -10.10 -12.49 17.72
CA VAL A 104 -11.56 -12.58 17.73
C VAL A 104 -12.05 -12.54 19.17
N GLN A 105 -12.65 -11.40 19.53
CA GLN A 105 -13.30 -11.18 20.80
C GLN A 105 -14.80 -11.16 20.60
N SER A 106 -15.46 -12.27 20.93
CA SER A 106 -16.92 -12.44 20.79
C SER A 106 -17.69 -12.21 22.08
N SER A 107 -17.00 -11.92 23.19
CA SER A 107 -17.62 -11.70 24.49
C SER A 107 -16.79 -10.76 25.36
N TRP A 108 -17.46 -10.09 26.29
CA TRP A 108 -16.91 -9.15 27.27
C TRP A 108 -17.24 -9.56 28.72
N ILE A 109 -17.80 -10.76 28.92
CA ILE A 109 -18.26 -11.24 30.24
C ILE A 109 -17.13 -11.41 31.27
N GLY A 110 -15.88 -11.52 30.80
CA GLY A 110 -14.70 -11.68 31.65
C GLY A 110 -14.34 -10.43 32.45
N GLY A 111 -14.92 -9.27 32.11
CA GLY A 111 -14.76 -8.04 32.87
C GLY A 111 -13.40 -7.35 32.69
N ALA A 112 -13.19 -6.31 33.50
CA ALA A 112 -11.94 -5.58 33.53
C ALA A 112 -10.83 -6.42 34.16
N THR A 113 -9.64 -6.42 33.56
CA THR A 113 -8.47 -7.22 33.99
C THR A 113 -7.16 -6.46 33.79
N ALA A 114 -6.14 -6.85 34.57
CA ALA A 114 -4.75 -6.46 34.33
C ALA A 114 -4.01 -7.45 33.41
N ASN A 115 -4.63 -8.58 33.08
CA ASN A 115 -4.02 -9.61 32.22
C ASN A 115 -3.78 -9.06 30.81
N SER A 116 -2.61 -9.34 30.24
CA SER A 116 -2.32 -9.03 28.84
C SER A 116 -2.79 -10.16 27.93
N ALA A 117 -3.47 -9.81 26.83
CA ALA A 117 -3.79 -10.79 25.81
C ALA A 117 -2.49 -11.27 25.12
N ASN A 118 -2.30 -12.58 25.06
CA ASN A 118 -1.10 -13.19 24.51
C ASN A 118 -1.08 -13.19 22.97
N HIS A 119 -2.22 -13.01 22.29
CA HIS A 119 -2.47 -13.01 20.84
C HIS A 119 -1.88 -14.21 20.04
N VAL A 120 -1.10 -15.08 20.65
CA VAL A 120 -0.59 -16.34 20.08
C VAL A 120 -1.43 -17.50 20.61
N SER A 121 -1.64 -17.58 21.93
CA SER A 121 -2.39 -18.67 22.56
C SER A 121 -3.87 -18.37 22.82
N ASN A 122 -4.29 -17.11 22.79
CA ASN A 122 -5.65 -16.67 23.14
C ASN A 122 -6.28 -15.78 22.04
N GLN A 123 -6.03 -16.13 20.78
CA GLN A 123 -6.62 -15.43 19.62
C GLN A 123 -8.14 -15.48 19.61
N THR A 124 -8.71 -16.53 20.20
CA THR A 124 -10.14 -16.71 20.41
C THR A 124 -10.39 -16.95 21.90
N GLY A 125 -11.61 -16.70 22.36
CA GLY A 125 -12.01 -16.95 23.75
C GLY A 125 -11.50 -15.93 24.77
N TRP A 126 -10.73 -14.92 24.35
CA TRP A 126 -10.45 -13.78 25.20
C TRP A 126 -11.73 -12.96 25.42
N ASN A 127 -12.14 -12.81 26.67
CA ASN A 127 -13.39 -12.15 27.04
C ASN A 127 -13.21 -10.99 28.04
N GLN A 128 -11.97 -10.53 28.23
CA GLN A 128 -11.60 -9.51 29.21
C GLN A 128 -11.24 -8.19 28.52
N TYR A 129 -11.27 -7.09 29.26
CA TYR A 129 -10.86 -5.76 28.80
C TYR A 129 -10.04 -5.04 29.87
N GLN A 130 -9.34 -3.96 29.51
CA GLN A 130 -8.53 -3.23 30.49
C GLN A 130 -9.39 -2.27 31.32
N SER A 131 -10.16 -1.43 30.63
CA SER A 131 -11.09 -0.46 31.21
C SER A 131 -12.23 -0.18 30.24
N LYS A 132 -13.33 0.37 30.76
CA LYS A 132 -14.44 0.90 29.97
C LYS A 132 -14.93 2.20 30.60
N ASP A 133 -15.60 3.03 29.80
CA ASP A 133 -16.31 4.17 30.33
C ASP A 133 -17.57 3.75 31.11
N ALA A 134 -18.07 4.65 31.96
CA ALA A 134 -19.27 4.41 32.75
C ALA A 134 -20.48 4.15 31.85
N ASP A 135 -20.58 4.89 30.76
CA ASP A 135 -21.70 4.83 29.82
C ASP A 135 -21.59 3.65 28.84
N VAL A 136 -20.49 2.89 28.81
CA VAL A 136 -20.45 1.67 28.00
C VAL A 136 -20.99 0.51 28.83
N VAL A 137 -22.12 -0.05 28.44
CA VAL A 137 -22.73 -1.19 29.11
C VAL A 137 -22.57 -2.46 28.29
N ILE A 138 -22.33 -3.55 29.01
CA ILE A 138 -22.26 -4.89 28.45
C ILE A 138 -23.67 -5.47 28.51
N VAL A 139 -24.21 -5.86 27.36
CA VAL A 139 -25.58 -6.39 27.25
C VAL A 139 -25.58 -7.79 26.63
N ASN A 140 -26.76 -8.41 26.55
CA ASN A 140 -26.93 -9.74 25.93
C ASN A 140 -25.94 -10.79 26.48
N GLY A 141 -25.70 -10.76 27.80
CA GLY A 141 -24.82 -11.72 28.48
C GLY A 141 -23.34 -11.59 28.12
N GLY A 142 -22.88 -10.45 27.60
CA GLY A 142 -21.48 -10.25 27.25
C GLY A 142 -21.21 -10.16 25.76
N ASN A 143 -22.17 -10.48 24.90
CA ASN A 143 -21.92 -10.59 23.47
C ASN A 143 -21.91 -9.23 22.75
N ASP A 144 -22.59 -8.23 23.32
CA ASP A 144 -22.74 -6.91 22.71
C ASP A 144 -22.38 -5.80 23.70
N LEU A 145 -21.94 -4.67 23.14
CA LEU A 145 -21.73 -3.42 23.86
C LEU A 145 -22.77 -2.40 23.41
N GLN A 146 -23.34 -1.68 24.37
CA GLN A 146 -24.27 -0.58 24.11
C GLN A 146 -23.83 0.65 24.87
N LEU A 147 -24.21 1.82 24.38
CA LEU A 147 -24.13 3.04 25.15
C LEU A 147 -25.35 3.10 26.07
N ALA A 148 -25.10 3.29 27.37
CA ALA A 148 -26.12 3.62 28.34
C ALA A 148 -26.68 4.98 27.94
N ILE A 149 -27.93 4.98 27.47
CA ILE A 149 -28.64 6.23 27.28
C ILE A 149 -28.98 6.72 28.69
N PRO A 150 -28.49 7.90 29.11
CA PRO A 150 -28.88 8.43 30.40
C PRO A 150 -30.40 8.55 30.42
N SER A 151 -31.05 8.05 31.48
CA SER A 151 -32.49 8.21 31.68
C SER A 151 -32.84 9.67 31.43
N VAL A 152 -33.80 9.89 30.51
CA VAL A 152 -34.31 11.18 30.02
C VAL A 152 -33.68 12.35 30.77
N GLN A 153 -32.58 12.88 30.24
CA GLN A 153 -32.05 14.15 30.72
C GLN A 153 -33.21 15.13 30.72
N ASN A 154 -33.37 15.93 31.79
CA ASN A 154 -34.42 16.95 31.87
C ASN A 154 -34.40 17.74 30.56
N ILE A 155 -35.34 17.43 29.66
CA ILE A 155 -35.56 18.20 28.45
C ILE A 155 -36.24 19.45 28.97
N GLN A 156 -35.45 20.41 29.41
CA GLN A 156 -35.94 21.73 29.66
C GLN A 156 -36.13 22.36 28.28
N GLU A 157 -37.34 22.24 27.76
CA GLU A 157 -37.75 23.01 26.60
C GLU A 157 -37.64 24.49 26.97
N THR A 158 -37.08 25.30 26.07
CA THR A 158 -36.98 26.74 26.26
C THR A 158 -38.38 27.32 26.42
N VAL A 159 -38.61 28.12 27.46
CA VAL A 159 -39.88 28.82 27.69
C VAL A 159 -39.84 30.23 27.10
N ASP A 160 -40.99 30.86 26.88
CA ASP A 160 -41.06 32.25 26.38
C ASP A 160 -40.17 33.23 27.14
N GLY A 161 -40.07 33.04 28.46
CA GLY A 161 -39.22 33.85 29.33
C GLY A 161 -37.75 33.86 28.90
N ASP A 162 -37.27 32.77 28.30
CA ASP A 162 -35.89 32.63 27.82
C ASP A 162 -35.62 33.54 26.60
N PHE A 163 -36.67 34.01 25.93
CA PHE A 163 -36.61 34.91 24.77
C PHE A 163 -37.09 36.34 25.09
N THR A 164 -37.19 36.72 26.37
CA THR A 164 -37.52 38.08 26.80
C THR A 164 -36.29 38.84 27.34
N GLY A 165 -36.30 40.18 27.25
CA GLY A 165 -35.25 41.05 27.80
C GLY A 165 -34.04 41.26 26.87
N THR A 166 -32.84 41.41 27.43
CA THR A 166 -31.57 41.62 26.68
C THR A 166 -31.15 40.47 25.77
N GLN A 167 -31.85 39.33 25.84
CA GLN A 167 -31.59 38.13 25.03
C GLN A 167 -32.34 38.16 23.69
N THR A 168 -33.42 38.95 23.60
CA THR A 168 -34.06 39.31 22.34
C THR A 168 -33.23 40.43 21.72
N GLY A 169 -32.33 40.09 20.80
CA GLY A 169 -31.50 41.09 20.11
C GLY A 169 -32.34 42.23 19.50
N ASP A 170 -31.71 43.38 19.26
CA ASP A 170 -32.37 44.55 18.66
C ASP A 170 -33.04 44.16 17.34
N GLY A 171 -34.37 44.16 17.32
CA GLY A 171 -35.17 43.85 16.13
C GLY A 171 -36.20 42.74 16.28
N PHE A 172 -36.32 42.10 17.45
CA PHE A 172 -37.31 41.05 17.68
C PHE A 172 -38.18 41.29 18.92
N TYR A 173 -39.38 40.69 18.95
CA TYR A 173 -40.30 40.66 20.10
C TYR A 173 -41.02 39.31 20.18
N THR A 174 -41.52 38.94 21.36
CA THR A 174 -42.36 37.75 21.56
C THR A 174 -43.81 38.18 21.86
N ASP A 175 -44.79 37.36 21.46
CA ASP A 175 -46.22 37.63 21.73
C ASP A 175 -46.77 36.86 22.95
N GLY A 176 -45.89 36.16 23.68
CA GLY A 176 -46.27 35.31 24.82
C GLY A 176 -46.79 33.92 24.43
N THR A 177 -46.69 33.51 23.16
CA THR A 177 -47.11 32.19 22.65
C THR A 177 -45.95 31.29 22.19
N GLY A 178 -44.71 31.62 22.55
CA GLY A 178 -43.51 30.87 22.14
C GLY A 178 -43.02 31.22 20.75
N LYS A 179 -43.54 32.31 20.17
CA LYS A 179 -43.18 32.75 18.82
C LYS A 179 -42.37 34.03 18.88
N LEU A 180 -41.26 34.02 18.13
CA LEU A 180 -40.41 35.17 17.92
C LEU A 180 -40.82 35.89 16.63
N TYR A 181 -41.08 37.18 16.73
CA TYR A 181 -41.46 38.06 15.62
C TYR A 181 -40.41 39.15 15.42
N LEU A 182 -40.30 39.65 14.19
CA LEU A 182 -39.55 40.86 13.90
C LEU A 182 -40.33 42.09 14.39
N LYS A 183 -39.64 43.02 15.04
CA LYS A 183 -40.18 44.35 15.37
C LYS A 183 -40.59 45.06 14.09
N LYS A 184 -41.75 45.70 14.17
CA LYS A 184 -42.40 46.36 13.05
C LYS A 184 -41.75 47.73 12.77
N PRO A 185 -41.65 48.14 11.50
CA PRO A 185 -41.13 49.45 11.12
C PRO A 185 -42.10 50.57 11.50
N THR A 186 -41.64 51.82 11.43
CA THR A 186 -42.48 53.02 11.58
C THR A 186 -43.65 52.99 10.60
N SER A 187 -44.81 53.50 11.03
CA SER A 187 -46.09 53.49 10.30
C SER A 187 -46.78 52.12 10.18
N ALA A 188 -46.23 51.04 10.74
CA ALA A 188 -46.91 49.75 10.80
C ALA A 188 -47.91 49.66 11.97
N ALA A 189 -48.97 48.88 11.81
CA ALA A 189 -49.97 48.71 12.86
C ALA A 189 -49.41 47.95 14.07
N CYS A 190 -49.66 48.44 15.28
CA CYS A 190 -49.20 47.85 16.54
C CYS A 190 -50.32 47.77 17.57
N ALA A 191 -50.22 46.79 18.46
CA ALA A 191 -51.07 46.67 19.65
C ALA A 191 -50.34 47.07 20.94
N ALA A 192 -49.01 47.02 20.94
CA ALA A 192 -48.17 47.34 22.09
C ALA A 192 -46.81 47.89 21.63
N ALA A 193 -46.13 48.61 22.52
CA ALA A 193 -44.87 49.31 22.25
C ALA A 193 -43.73 48.37 21.85
N GLU A 194 -43.70 47.18 22.44
CA GLU A 194 -42.67 46.15 22.25
C GLU A 194 -42.67 45.59 20.83
N GLN A 195 -43.80 45.72 20.11
CA GLN A 195 -43.93 45.29 18.72
C GLN A 195 -43.23 46.23 17.75
N CYS A 196 -42.85 47.44 18.16
CA CYS A 196 -42.29 48.47 17.30
C CYS A 196 -40.78 48.55 17.45
N ALA A 197 -40.07 48.75 16.32
CA ALA A 197 -38.62 48.93 16.33
C ALA A 197 -38.18 50.12 17.21
N SER A 198 -39.01 51.16 17.25
CA SER A 198 -38.83 52.35 18.07
C SER A 198 -39.20 52.19 19.55
N GLY A 199 -39.88 51.10 19.92
CA GLY A 199 -40.45 50.95 21.25
C GLY A 199 -41.64 51.87 21.53
N VAL A 200 -42.27 52.45 20.51
CA VAL A 200 -43.41 53.36 20.67
C VAL A 200 -44.59 52.94 19.79
N CYS A 201 -45.74 52.74 20.42
CA CYS A 201 -47.02 52.44 19.75
C CYS A 201 -48.05 53.52 20.12
N THR A 202 -48.40 54.40 19.18
CA THR A 202 -49.35 55.50 19.42
C THR A 202 -50.47 55.45 18.39
N GLY A 203 -51.73 55.45 18.84
CA GLY A 203 -52.89 55.36 17.94
C GLY A 203 -52.92 54.07 17.11
N SER A 204 -52.43 52.96 17.68
CA SER A 204 -52.29 51.66 17.02
C SER A 204 -51.31 51.63 15.84
N VAL A 205 -50.36 52.58 15.79
CA VAL A 205 -49.32 52.65 14.77
C VAL A 205 -47.94 52.86 15.42
N CYS A 206 -46.92 52.18 14.91
CA CYS A 206 -45.53 52.35 15.33
C CYS A 206 -45.03 53.72 14.89
N GLN A 207 -44.48 54.48 15.83
CA GLN A 207 -43.89 55.81 15.54
C GLN A 207 -42.39 55.76 15.52
#